data_AF-A0A7G9LCV1-F1
#
_entry.id   AF-A0A7G9LCV1-F1
#
_cell.length_a   1.000
_cell.length_b   1.000
_cell.length_c   1.000
_cell.angle_alpha   90.00
_cell.angle_beta   90.00
_cell.angle_gamma   90.00
#
_symmetry.space_group_name_H-M   'P 1'
#
loop_
_entity.id
_entity.type
_entity.pdbx_description
1 polymer ?
#
loop_
_entity_poly.entity_id
_entity_poly.type
_entity_poly.pdbx_seq_one_letter_code
_entity_poly.pdbx_strand_id
1 'polypeptide(L)'
;MKLFKMASLLIITSLIIVSCKSEDKKEMASINTADIYIQGTMDAELTSPPYVPAPVGNRTAKKLLVNMEILEKEGTMSDGVQYVYWTFGGSVPGSFIRTRVGDLVEFTLSNHPDNKLPHNIDLHAVTGPGGGAESSFVAPGHKKTFSFKTLNPGLYVYHCATAPVGMHIANGMYGLILVEPEGGLPKVDKEYYIMQGDFYTKGATGEKGLQPFDMTKAVKEDADYVVFNGKVGALTGDNAITANVGETVRLYVGNGGPNLTSSFHVIGEIFDNVHVEGGDLINKNVQTTSIPAGGAAIVDFKVDVPGTFILVDHAIFRAFNKGALGMLKVTGEEKKDLYSGIKQEGIYHPEGSTIQTMPESKEKKKEAVSTKDKTLAQKIADGKQVYMKTCFACHQAEGQGIPNAFPPLAKSDYLNADVKRAIGIVLHGKTGEITVNGKKYNSIMTKQTLTDEEVADVMTYVYNSWGNNKTNVSVKTVKEVKNK
;
A
#
# COMPACT_ATOMS: atom_id res chain seq x y z
N MET A 1 -51.09 82.97 29.38
CA MET A 1 -52.10 81.99 29.83
C MET A 1 -51.35 80.73 30.25
N LYS A 2 -51.45 80.39 31.54
CA LYS A 2 -51.06 79.18 32.31
C LYS A 2 -50.26 78.07 31.58
N LEU A 3 -49.04 77.68 32.00
CA LEU A 3 -48.55 76.99 33.22
C LEU A 3 -48.54 75.44 33.15
N PHE A 4 -47.45 74.87 33.68
CA PHE A 4 -47.14 73.47 34.09
C PHE A 4 -46.57 72.52 32.99
N LYS A 5 -45.48 71.76 33.19
CA LYS A 5 -44.86 71.21 34.43
C LYS A 5 -43.41 70.70 34.15
N MET A 6 -42.46 71.04 35.04
CA MET A 6 -41.33 70.27 35.65
C MET A 6 -41.07 68.83 35.17
N ALA A 7 -39.90 68.18 35.19
CA ALA A 7 -38.50 68.33 35.63
C ALA A 7 -37.79 67.05 35.03
N SER A 8 -36.49 66.86 34.86
CA SER A 8 -35.39 66.96 35.82
C SER A 8 -34.07 66.62 35.09
N LEU A 9 -33.00 67.12 35.67
CA LEU A 9 -31.58 67.03 35.31
C LEU A 9 -31.03 65.60 35.50
N LEU A 10 -30.17 65.10 34.60
CA LEU A 10 -28.96 64.36 35.00
C LEU A 10 -27.95 64.26 33.83
N ILE A 11 -26.81 64.90 34.02
CA ILE A 11 -25.59 64.77 33.23
C ILE A 11 -24.92 63.46 33.63
N ILE A 12 -24.72 62.54 32.68
CA ILE A 12 -23.73 61.47 32.80
C ILE A 12 -22.90 61.48 31.51
N THR A 13 -21.67 61.96 31.65
CA THR A 13 -20.54 61.74 30.75
C THR A 13 -20.36 60.26 30.48
N SER A 14 -20.54 59.82 29.24
CA SER A 14 -20.16 58.47 28.77
C SER A 14 -19.09 58.57 27.68
N LEU A 15 -18.00 57.85 27.95
CA LEU A 15 -16.84 57.64 27.08
C LEU A 15 -17.26 57.29 25.64
N ILE A 16 -16.64 57.95 24.67
CA ILE A 16 -16.63 57.54 23.27
C ILE A 16 -15.77 56.27 23.19
N ILE A 17 -16.43 55.11 23.11
CA ILE A 17 -15.79 53.87 22.66
C ILE A 17 -15.90 53.86 21.13
N VAL A 18 -14.76 54.04 20.47
CA VAL A 18 -14.59 53.81 19.03
C VAL A 18 -14.80 52.33 18.77
N SER A 19 -15.97 51.96 18.27
CA SER A 19 -16.23 50.62 17.76
C SER A 19 -15.63 50.49 16.36
N CYS A 20 -14.59 49.66 16.24
CA CYS A 20 -14.05 49.23 14.97
C CYS A 20 -15.11 48.43 14.21
N LYS A 21 -15.47 48.90 13.01
CA LYS A 21 -16.21 48.13 12.00
C LYS A 21 -15.42 46.86 11.69
N SER A 22 -15.96 45.70 12.07
CA SER A 22 -15.60 44.43 11.46
C SER A 22 -16.06 44.45 10.01
N GLU A 23 -15.14 44.16 9.08
CA GLU A 23 -15.49 43.88 7.69
C GLU A 23 -16.39 42.65 7.64
N ASP A 24 -17.65 42.86 7.26
CA ASP A 24 -18.59 41.79 6.93
C ASP A 24 -18.03 41.01 5.74
N LYS A 25 -17.49 39.81 5.99
CA LYS A 25 -17.35 38.79 4.95
C LYS A 25 -18.76 38.51 4.43
N LYS A 26 -19.07 39.00 3.23
CA LYS A 26 -20.20 38.50 2.44
C LYS A 26 -20.01 36.99 2.27
N GLU A 27 -20.76 36.18 3.01
CA GLU A 27 -21.06 34.81 2.61
C GLU A 27 -21.71 34.88 1.22
N MET A 28 -20.97 34.50 0.18
CA MET A 28 -21.61 34.09 -1.07
C MET A 28 -22.52 32.93 -0.72
N ALA A 29 -23.83 33.06 -0.98
CA ALA A 29 -24.76 31.96 -0.90
C ALA A 29 -24.16 30.77 -1.66
N SER A 30 -23.91 29.66 -0.96
CA SER A 30 -23.37 28.45 -1.58
C SER A 30 -24.34 27.99 -2.65
N ILE A 31 -23.86 27.84 -3.89
CA ILE A 31 -24.65 27.27 -4.98
C ILE A 31 -24.99 25.84 -4.56
N ASN A 32 -26.28 25.48 -4.58
CA ASN A 32 -26.69 24.11 -4.38
C ASN A 32 -26.10 23.24 -5.52
N THR A 33 -25.23 22.30 -5.18
CA THR A 33 -24.52 21.47 -6.16
C THR A 33 -25.47 20.63 -7.01
N ALA A 34 -26.67 20.33 -6.49
CA ALA A 34 -27.72 19.63 -7.22
C ALA A 34 -28.26 20.45 -8.42
N ASP A 35 -28.19 21.78 -8.36
CA ASP A 35 -28.76 22.69 -9.35
C ASP A 35 -27.72 23.16 -10.40
N ILE A 36 -26.47 22.70 -10.29
CA ILE A 36 -25.42 23.00 -11.27
C ILE A 36 -25.87 22.54 -12.66
N TYR A 37 -25.80 23.46 -13.63
CA TYR A 37 -26.19 23.26 -15.01
C TYR A 37 -25.20 22.35 -15.75
N ILE A 38 -25.73 21.36 -16.46
CA ILE A 38 -24.96 20.39 -17.22
C ILE A 38 -24.82 20.88 -18.66
N GLN A 39 -23.58 21.00 -19.15
CA GLN A 39 -23.31 21.51 -20.50
C GLN A 39 -22.68 20.43 -21.39
N GLY A 40 -23.50 19.62 -22.04
CA GLY A 40 -23.04 18.59 -22.99
C GLY A 40 -22.60 17.28 -22.34
N THR A 41 -22.12 16.36 -23.18
CA THR A 41 -21.77 14.98 -22.80
C THR A 41 -20.31 14.68 -23.13
N MET A 42 -19.64 13.86 -22.34
CA MET A 42 -18.30 13.35 -22.62
C MET A 42 -18.09 11.96 -22.05
N ASP A 43 -17.22 11.16 -22.66
CA ASP A 43 -16.74 9.91 -22.09
C ASP A 43 -15.70 10.17 -20.99
N ALA A 44 -15.75 9.38 -19.92
CA ALA A 44 -14.76 9.42 -18.86
C ALA A 44 -13.48 8.71 -19.30
N GLU A 45 -12.34 9.36 -19.06
CA GLU A 45 -11.03 8.71 -19.11
C GLU A 45 -10.79 7.99 -17.78
N LEU A 46 -10.69 6.67 -17.83
CA LEU A 46 -10.36 5.83 -16.67
C LEU A 46 -8.90 5.39 -16.76
N THR A 47 -8.19 5.38 -15.64
CA THR A 47 -6.78 4.96 -15.59
C THR A 47 -6.58 3.79 -14.64
N SER A 48 -5.70 2.85 -15.01
CA SER A 48 -5.26 1.80 -14.10
C SER A 48 -4.23 2.34 -13.09
N PRO A 49 -4.18 1.79 -11.86
CA PRO A 49 -3.16 2.15 -10.88
C PRO A 49 -1.74 1.88 -11.42
N PRO A 50 -0.74 2.72 -11.08
CA PRO A 50 -0.81 3.85 -10.14
C PRO A 50 -1.14 5.20 -10.79
N TYR A 51 -1.74 5.23 -11.99
CA TYR A 51 -1.98 6.46 -12.72
C TYR A 51 -3.34 7.08 -12.41
N VAL A 52 -3.44 8.40 -12.58
CA VAL A 52 -4.64 9.20 -12.33
C VAL A 52 -5.05 9.90 -13.65
N PRO A 53 -6.35 10.04 -13.98
CA PRO A 53 -6.78 10.79 -15.16
C PRO A 53 -6.42 12.27 -15.05
N ALA A 54 -6.39 12.98 -16.18
CA ALA A 54 -6.05 14.40 -16.22
C ALA A 54 -7.00 15.26 -15.35
N PRO A 55 -6.50 16.34 -14.70
CA PRO A 55 -7.34 17.26 -13.93
C PRO A 55 -8.50 17.84 -14.71
N VAL A 56 -9.65 18.02 -14.05
CA VAL A 56 -10.85 18.58 -14.69
C VAL A 56 -10.66 20.05 -15.10
N GLY A 57 -9.76 20.77 -14.42
CA GLY A 57 -9.47 22.18 -14.65
C GLY A 57 -10.72 23.05 -14.56
N ASN A 58 -10.85 24.01 -15.48
CA ASN A 58 -11.96 24.96 -15.52
C ASN A 58 -13.17 24.47 -16.32
N ARG A 59 -13.29 23.16 -16.60
CA ARG A 59 -14.44 22.66 -17.36
C ARG A 59 -15.74 22.86 -16.58
N THR A 60 -16.83 23.05 -17.32
CA THR A 60 -18.18 23.04 -16.76
C THR A 60 -18.62 21.62 -16.39
N ALA A 61 -19.67 21.49 -15.58
CA ALA A 61 -20.30 20.19 -15.34
C ALA A 61 -20.82 19.58 -16.65
N LYS A 62 -20.68 18.25 -16.79
CA LYS A 62 -21.03 17.47 -17.98
C LYS A 62 -21.91 16.28 -17.62
N LYS A 63 -22.60 15.73 -18.62
CA LYS A 63 -23.05 14.34 -18.57
C LYS A 63 -21.83 13.46 -18.85
N LEU A 64 -21.34 12.75 -17.86
CA LEU A 64 -20.11 11.97 -17.94
C LEU A 64 -20.46 10.48 -18.11
N LEU A 65 -20.05 9.88 -19.23
CA LEU A 65 -20.30 8.46 -19.51
C LEU A 65 -19.16 7.63 -18.93
N VAL A 66 -19.46 6.81 -17.93
CA VAL A 66 -18.48 5.91 -17.30
C VAL A 66 -18.82 4.48 -17.67
N ASN A 67 -17.90 3.81 -18.37
CA ASN A 67 -18.05 2.40 -18.74
C ASN A 67 -17.03 1.57 -17.97
N MET A 68 -17.53 0.65 -17.13
CA MET A 68 -16.72 -0.19 -16.27
C MET A 68 -17.02 -1.66 -16.56
N GLU A 69 -16.00 -2.47 -16.79
CA GLU A 69 -16.13 -3.92 -16.95
C GLU A 69 -15.57 -4.64 -15.73
N ILE A 70 -16.29 -5.65 -15.25
CA ILE A 70 -15.84 -6.53 -14.18
C ILE A 70 -15.18 -7.76 -14.77
N LEU A 71 -14.02 -8.12 -14.22
CA LEU A 71 -13.26 -9.30 -14.62
C LEU A 71 -12.86 -10.12 -13.38
N GLU A 72 -13.20 -11.41 -13.40
CA GLU A 72 -12.62 -12.43 -12.53
C GLU A 72 -11.42 -13.07 -13.23
N LYS A 73 -10.22 -12.92 -12.66
CA LYS A 73 -9.00 -13.46 -13.28
C LYS A 73 -7.93 -13.86 -12.28
N GLU A 74 -7.14 -14.85 -12.66
CA GLU A 74 -5.92 -15.17 -11.93
C GLU A 74 -4.88 -14.06 -12.10
N GLY A 75 -4.22 -13.71 -11.00
CA GLY A 75 -3.11 -12.77 -10.97
C GLY A 75 -2.10 -13.17 -9.91
N THR A 76 -0.93 -12.55 -9.96
CA THR A 76 0.15 -12.79 -8.99
C THR A 76 -0.06 -11.94 -7.74
N MET A 77 -0.17 -12.59 -6.58
CA MET A 77 -0.23 -11.94 -5.26
C MET A 77 1.17 -11.66 -4.70
N SER A 78 2.07 -12.62 -4.83
CA SER A 78 3.49 -12.48 -4.54
C SER A 78 4.27 -13.46 -5.41
N ASP A 79 5.60 -13.40 -5.42
CA ASP A 79 6.39 -14.29 -6.27
C ASP A 79 5.96 -15.75 -6.11
N GLY A 80 5.57 -16.39 -7.22
CA GLY A 80 5.07 -17.77 -7.28
C GLY A 80 3.77 -18.07 -6.52
N VAL A 81 3.06 -17.06 -6.02
CA VAL A 81 1.73 -17.17 -5.40
C VAL A 81 0.69 -16.52 -6.31
N GLN A 82 -0.26 -17.31 -6.78
CA GLN A 82 -1.36 -16.86 -7.62
C GLN A 82 -2.64 -16.71 -6.80
N TYR A 83 -3.52 -15.81 -7.20
CA TYR A 83 -4.81 -15.55 -6.56
C TYR A 83 -5.87 -15.23 -7.62
N VAL A 84 -7.13 -15.61 -7.38
CA VAL A 84 -8.25 -15.23 -8.25
C VAL A 84 -8.76 -13.88 -7.79
N TYR A 85 -8.42 -12.82 -8.53
CA TYR A 85 -8.91 -11.48 -8.28
C TYR A 85 -10.25 -11.25 -8.96
N TRP A 86 -11.10 -10.50 -8.30
CA TRP A 86 -12.31 -9.93 -8.88
C TRP A 86 -12.10 -8.43 -8.97
N THR A 87 -12.20 -7.88 -10.17
CA THR A 87 -11.64 -6.56 -10.48
C THR A 87 -12.64 -5.67 -11.19
N PHE A 88 -12.56 -4.37 -10.95
CA PHE A 88 -13.22 -3.35 -11.76
C PHE A 88 -12.21 -2.77 -12.77
N GLY A 89 -12.40 -3.02 -14.06
CA GLY A 89 -11.50 -2.56 -15.12
C GLY A 89 -10.19 -3.37 -15.21
N GLY A 90 -10.16 -4.59 -14.66
CA GLY A 90 -9.02 -5.50 -14.83
C GLY A 90 -7.82 -5.23 -13.93
N SER A 91 -7.91 -4.36 -12.93
CA SER A 91 -6.83 -4.09 -11.98
C SER A 91 -7.32 -4.15 -10.53
N VAL A 92 -6.37 -4.29 -9.59
CA VAL A 92 -6.61 -4.07 -8.16
C VAL A 92 -5.62 -3.01 -7.66
N PRO A 93 -6.09 -1.86 -7.17
CA PRO A 93 -7.49 -1.44 -7.19
C PRO A 93 -8.03 -1.26 -8.61
N GLY A 94 -9.34 -1.11 -8.72
CA GLY A 94 -10.02 -0.88 -9.99
C GLY A 94 -9.64 0.46 -10.64
N SER A 95 -10.18 0.71 -11.84
CA SER A 95 -9.84 1.92 -12.60
C SER A 95 -10.25 3.23 -11.88
N PHE A 96 -9.33 4.17 -11.78
CA PHE A 96 -9.59 5.47 -11.17
C PHE A 96 -10.60 6.27 -11.99
N ILE A 97 -11.60 6.86 -11.32
CA ILE A 97 -12.61 7.72 -11.93
C ILE A 97 -12.37 9.17 -11.48
N ARG A 98 -12.25 10.11 -12.42
CA ARG A 98 -12.10 11.54 -12.10
C ARG A 98 -13.29 12.34 -12.63
N THR A 99 -13.97 13.01 -11.72
CA THR A 99 -15.21 13.76 -11.97
C THR A 99 -15.10 15.18 -11.39
N ARG A 100 -16.07 16.03 -11.71
CA ARG A 100 -16.22 17.38 -11.14
C ARG A 100 -17.56 17.42 -10.42
N VAL A 101 -17.62 18.12 -9.29
CA VAL A 101 -18.88 18.44 -8.62
C VAL A 101 -19.90 19.00 -9.61
N GLY A 102 -21.14 18.49 -9.54
CA GLY A 102 -22.24 18.83 -10.43
C GLY A 102 -22.34 17.98 -11.71
N ASP A 103 -21.34 17.15 -12.03
CA ASP A 103 -21.43 16.22 -13.16
C ASP A 103 -22.60 15.24 -12.96
N LEU A 104 -23.34 14.98 -14.04
CA LEU A 104 -24.29 13.87 -14.11
C LEU A 104 -23.56 12.66 -14.68
N VAL A 105 -23.17 11.73 -13.83
CA VAL A 105 -22.52 10.48 -14.24
C VAL A 105 -23.59 9.51 -14.72
N GLU A 106 -23.46 9.02 -15.95
CA GLU A 106 -24.18 7.85 -16.45
C GLU A 106 -23.22 6.66 -16.41
N PHE A 107 -23.42 5.79 -15.42
CA PHE A 107 -22.52 4.70 -15.11
C PHE A 107 -23.06 3.41 -15.70
N THR A 108 -22.32 2.82 -16.63
CA THR A 108 -22.58 1.50 -17.21
C THR A 108 -21.60 0.49 -16.63
N LEU A 109 -22.13 -0.45 -15.85
CA LEU A 109 -21.39 -1.58 -15.31
C LEU A 109 -21.69 -2.83 -16.13
N SER A 110 -20.65 -3.46 -16.65
CA SER A 110 -20.73 -4.71 -17.40
C SER A 110 -20.04 -5.83 -16.63
N ASN A 111 -20.62 -7.02 -16.64
CA ASN A 111 -20.05 -8.20 -16.03
C ASN A 111 -19.63 -9.17 -17.15
N HIS A 112 -18.33 -9.41 -17.29
CA HIS A 112 -17.79 -10.23 -18.38
C HIS A 112 -18.47 -11.61 -18.41
N PRO A 113 -18.80 -12.17 -19.59
CA PRO A 113 -19.52 -13.44 -19.72
C PRO A 113 -18.83 -14.63 -19.05
N ASP A 114 -17.50 -14.61 -18.94
CA ASP A 114 -16.73 -15.70 -18.32
C ASP A 114 -16.72 -15.67 -16.78
N ASN A 115 -17.17 -14.57 -16.16
CA ASN A 115 -17.24 -14.45 -14.71
C ASN A 115 -18.25 -15.44 -14.12
N LYS A 116 -18.05 -15.86 -12.88
CA LYS A 116 -18.87 -16.88 -12.22
C LYS A 116 -19.93 -16.26 -11.32
N LEU A 117 -19.68 -15.05 -10.83
CA LEU A 117 -20.52 -14.41 -9.83
C LEU A 117 -21.25 -13.19 -10.39
N PRO A 118 -22.46 -12.90 -9.86
CA PRO A 118 -23.04 -11.59 -10.03
C PRO A 118 -22.23 -10.56 -9.25
N HIS A 119 -22.30 -9.32 -9.70
CA HIS A 119 -21.61 -8.20 -9.11
C HIS A 119 -22.49 -6.96 -9.17
N ASN A 120 -22.13 -5.94 -8.42
CA ASN A 120 -22.71 -4.61 -8.47
C ASN A 120 -21.66 -3.61 -7.99
N ILE A 121 -22.04 -2.35 -7.82
CA ILE A 121 -21.14 -1.32 -7.31
C ILE A 121 -21.87 -0.38 -6.33
N ASP A 122 -21.19 -0.07 -5.24
CA ASP A 122 -21.48 1.02 -4.32
C ASP A 122 -20.34 2.04 -4.47
N LEU A 123 -20.69 3.27 -4.85
CA LEU A 123 -19.74 4.38 -4.90
C LEU A 123 -20.05 5.35 -3.77
N HIS A 124 -19.10 5.60 -2.87
CA HIS A 124 -19.33 6.48 -1.71
C HIS A 124 -19.58 7.94 -2.10
N ALA A 125 -19.26 8.32 -3.34
CA ALA A 125 -19.60 9.64 -3.90
C ALA A 125 -21.10 9.82 -4.22
N VAL A 126 -21.89 8.75 -4.20
CA VAL A 126 -23.30 8.75 -4.62
C VAL A 126 -24.23 9.09 -3.46
N THR A 127 -25.08 10.09 -3.64
CA THR A 127 -26.23 10.33 -2.77
C THR A 127 -27.45 9.56 -3.29
N GLY A 128 -27.64 8.34 -2.79
CA GLY A 128 -28.76 7.46 -3.14
C GLY A 128 -28.68 6.12 -2.40
N PRO A 129 -29.77 5.34 -2.34
CA PRO A 129 -29.79 4.06 -1.65
C PRO A 129 -28.69 3.10 -2.13
N GLY A 130 -27.89 2.59 -1.19
CA GLY A 130 -26.79 1.66 -1.46
C GLY A 130 -25.70 2.18 -2.40
N GLY A 131 -25.58 3.49 -2.60
CA GLY A 131 -24.58 4.10 -3.48
C GLY A 131 -24.63 3.61 -4.94
N GLY A 132 -25.78 3.10 -5.39
CA GLY A 132 -25.96 2.50 -6.71
C GLY A 132 -26.06 0.97 -6.72
N ALA A 133 -25.87 0.28 -5.58
CA ALA A 133 -25.83 -1.18 -5.49
C ALA A 133 -27.10 -1.87 -6.00
N GLU A 134 -28.28 -1.34 -5.67
CA GLU A 134 -29.58 -1.90 -6.09
C GLU A 134 -29.82 -1.73 -7.60
N SER A 135 -29.27 -0.65 -8.19
CA SER A 135 -29.45 -0.31 -9.60
C SER A 135 -28.38 -0.92 -10.51
N SER A 136 -27.33 -1.50 -9.93
CA SER A 136 -26.15 -2.00 -10.65
C SER A 136 -25.95 -3.51 -10.53
N PHE A 137 -26.89 -4.26 -9.95
CA PHE A 137 -26.82 -5.72 -9.90
C PHE A 137 -26.80 -6.34 -11.30
N VAL A 138 -25.66 -6.95 -11.65
CA VAL A 138 -25.35 -7.43 -12.98
C VAL A 138 -24.82 -8.87 -12.92
N ALA A 139 -25.57 -9.79 -13.54
CA ALA A 139 -25.15 -11.18 -13.73
C ALA A 139 -24.09 -11.28 -14.85
N PRO A 140 -23.28 -12.35 -14.89
CA PRO A 140 -22.33 -12.58 -15.98
C PRO A 140 -22.96 -12.46 -17.37
N GLY A 141 -22.25 -11.80 -18.30
CA GLY A 141 -22.69 -11.56 -19.67
C GLY A 141 -23.70 -10.42 -19.84
N HIS A 142 -24.04 -9.70 -18.76
CA HIS A 142 -25.01 -8.61 -18.78
C HIS A 142 -24.35 -7.27 -18.48
N LYS A 143 -25.12 -6.19 -18.70
CA LYS A 143 -24.77 -4.84 -18.29
C LYS A 143 -25.95 -4.12 -17.66
N LYS A 144 -25.67 -3.18 -16.77
CA LYS A 144 -26.66 -2.28 -16.15
C LYS A 144 -26.15 -0.85 -16.24
N THR A 145 -27.08 0.08 -16.45
CA THR A 145 -26.79 1.51 -16.49
C THR A 145 -27.68 2.23 -15.50
N PHE A 146 -27.09 3.13 -14.73
CA PHE A 146 -27.81 4.04 -13.84
C PHE A 146 -27.15 5.42 -13.89
N SER A 147 -27.77 6.43 -13.31
CA SER A 147 -27.20 7.79 -13.30
C SER A 147 -27.32 8.45 -11.94
N PHE A 148 -26.34 9.28 -11.62
CA PHE A 148 -26.30 10.06 -10.39
C PHE A 148 -25.58 11.38 -10.62
N LYS A 149 -25.90 12.40 -9.83
CA LYS A 149 -25.16 13.66 -9.83
C LYS A 149 -24.12 13.64 -8.71
N THR A 150 -22.91 14.12 -8.99
CA THR A 150 -21.83 14.23 -7.99
C THR A 150 -22.02 15.49 -7.15
N LEU A 151 -22.59 15.35 -5.96
CA LEU A 151 -22.98 16.51 -5.13
C LEU A 151 -21.88 16.96 -4.17
N ASN A 152 -20.99 16.05 -3.79
CA ASN A 152 -20.04 16.24 -2.71
C ASN A 152 -18.61 16.14 -3.27
N PRO A 153 -17.82 17.24 -3.24
CA PRO A 153 -16.39 17.18 -3.55
C PRO A 153 -15.65 16.30 -2.53
N GLY A 154 -14.63 15.59 -3.00
CA GLY A 154 -13.81 14.73 -2.15
C GLY A 154 -13.25 13.53 -2.90
N LEU A 155 -12.45 12.75 -2.19
CA LEU A 155 -11.92 11.46 -2.67
C LEU A 155 -12.68 10.33 -1.99
N TYR A 156 -13.30 9.46 -2.78
CA TYR A 156 -14.22 8.44 -2.30
C TYR A 156 -13.81 7.06 -2.77
N VAL A 157 -13.99 6.07 -1.89
CA VAL A 157 -13.92 4.67 -2.28
C VAL A 157 -15.17 4.29 -3.07
N TYR A 158 -15.01 3.38 -4.02
CA TYR A 158 -16.10 2.55 -4.51
C TYR A 158 -15.74 1.08 -4.33
N HIS A 159 -16.72 0.22 -4.12
CA HIS A 159 -16.50 -1.21 -4.00
C HIS A 159 -17.73 -2.02 -4.43
N CYS A 160 -17.56 -3.33 -4.58
CA CYS A 160 -18.69 -4.23 -4.81
C CYS A 160 -19.55 -4.34 -3.52
N ALA A 161 -20.86 -4.47 -3.70
CA ALA A 161 -21.86 -4.55 -2.63
C ALA A 161 -22.75 -5.81 -2.77
N THR A 162 -22.27 -6.84 -3.48
CA THR A 162 -22.98 -8.10 -3.68
C THR A 162 -22.69 -9.06 -2.53
N ALA A 163 -23.71 -9.73 -2.00
CA ALA A 163 -23.52 -10.69 -0.93
C ALA A 163 -22.78 -11.97 -1.40
N PRO A 164 -21.79 -12.48 -0.65
CA PRO A 164 -21.23 -11.96 0.62
C PRO A 164 -20.26 -10.79 0.39
N VAL A 165 -20.63 -9.59 0.86
CA VAL A 165 -19.93 -8.33 0.51
C VAL A 165 -18.44 -8.38 0.84
N GLY A 166 -18.09 -8.84 2.04
CA GLY A 166 -16.70 -8.94 2.47
C GLY A 166 -15.84 -9.84 1.56
N MET A 167 -16.40 -10.90 0.97
CA MET A 167 -15.68 -11.76 0.04
C MET A 167 -15.37 -11.02 -1.27
N HIS A 168 -16.33 -10.26 -1.79
CA HIS A 168 -16.12 -9.48 -3.01
C HIS A 168 -15.03 -8.41 -2.83
N ILE A 169 -15.08 -7.68 -1.70
CA ILE A 169 -14.08 -6.68 -1.36
C ILE A 169 -12.71 -7.34 -1.15
N ALA A 170 -12.63 -8.41 -0.37
CA ALA A 170 -11.38 -9.15 -0.11
C ALA A 170 -10.73 -9.71 -1.38
N ASN A 171 -11.50 -9.99 -2.42
CA ASN A 171 -10.99 -10.44 -3.72
C ASN A 171 -10.50 -9.30 -4.63
N GLY A 172 -10.54 -8.04 -4.18
CA GLY A 172 -9.97 -6.88 -4.89
C GLY A 172 -10.99 -5.94 -5.53
N MET A 173 -12.30 -6.11 -5.26
CA MET A 173 -13.35 -5.28 -5.87
C MET A 173 -13.51 -3.93 -5.17
N TYR A 174 -12.51 -3.06 -5.29
CA TYR A 174 -12.53 -1.70 -4.79
C TYR A 174 -11.69 -0.76 -5.66
N GLY A 175 -12.02 0.52 -5.65
CA GLY A 175 -11.23 1.57 -6.30
C GLY A 175 -11.58 2.97 -5.81
N LEU A 176 -11.11 4.00 -6.50
CA LEU A 176 -11.33 5.41 -6.13
C LEU A 176 -12.06 6.20 -7.21
N ILE A 177 -12.98 7.04 -6.74
CA ILE A 177 -13.59 8.12 -7.52
C ILE A 177 -13.27 9.46 -6.86
N LEU A 178 -12.66 10.36 -7.62
CA LEU A 178 -12.42 11.74 -7.23
C LEU A 178 -13.54 12.63 -7.77
N VAL A 179 -14.16 13.39 -6.87
CA VAL A 179 -15.06 14.49 -7.22
C VAL A 179 -14.31 15.80 -6.95
N GLU A 180 -13.76 16.40 -7.99
CA GLU A 180 -13.05 17.66 -7.86
C GLU A 180 -14.02 18.83 -7.56
N PRO A 181 -13.60 19.79 -6.72
CA PRO A 181 -14.36 21.01 -6.50
C PRO A 181 -14.41 21.87 -7.78
N GLU A 182 -15.23 22.92 -7.76
CA GLU A 182 -15.23 23.89 -8.84
C GLU A 182 -13.86 24.56 -8.98
N GLY A 183 -13.31 24.60 -10.20
CA GLY A 183 -11.96 25.11 -10.47
C GLY A 183 -10.84 24.07 -10.31
N GLY A 184 -11.15 22.87 -9.81
CA GLY A 184 -10.20 21.78 -9.63
C GLY A 184 -9.32 21.93 -8.40
N LEU A 185 -8.49 20.91 -8.15
CA LEU A 185 -7.49 20.92 -7.08
C LEU A 185 -6.26 21.78 -7.43
N PRO A 186 -5.50 22.26 -6.43
CA PRO A 186 -4.22 22.95 -6.68
C PRO A 186 -3.29 22.07 -7.52
N LYS A 187 -2.61 22.68 -8.50
CA LYS A 187 -1.69 21.97 -9.39
C LYS A 187 -0.50 21.42 -8.61
N VAL A 188 -0.09 20.21 -8.99
CA VAL A 188 1.13 19.54 -8.55
C VAL A 188 1.85 18.95 -9.76
N ASP A 189 3.12 18.58 -9.59
CA ASP A 189 3.94 18.04 -10.69
C ASP A 189 3.67 16.55 -10.95
N LYS A 190 3.32 15.79 -9.90
CA LYS A 190 3.02 14.35 -9.97
C LYS A 190 1.75 14.00 -9.20
N GLU A 191 0.88 13.21 -9.81
CA GLU A 191 -0.31 12.62 -9.17
C GLU A 191 -0.23 11.09 -9.27
N TYR A 192 -0.39 10.37 -8.15
CA TYR A 192 -0.37 8.91 -8.11
C TYR A 192 -1.56 8.33 -7.38
N TYR A 193 -1.98 7.16 -7.83
CA TYR A 193 -3.07 6.38 -7.28
C TYR A 193 -2.55 5.15 -6.51
N ILE A 194 -2.83 5.12 -5.21
CA ILE A 194 -2.39 4.07 -4.31
C ILE A 194 -3.58 3.59 -3.50
N MET A 195 -3.77 2.28 -3.39
CA MET A 195 -4.83 1.74 -2.56
C MET A 195 -4.35 0.53 -1.77
N GLN A 196 -4.53 0.58 -0.46
CA GLN A 196 -4.26 -0.53 0.44
C GLN A 196 -5.42 -1.52 0.43
N GLY A 197 -5.10 -2.82 0.53
CA GLY A 197 -6.07 -3.86 0.85
C GLY A 197 -5.45 -5.02 1.63
N ASP A 198 -6.28 -5.69 2.41
CA ASP A 198 -5.96 -6.89 3.18
C ASP A 198 -6.57 -8.14 2.53
N PHE A 199 -5.75 -9.17 2.33
CA PHE A 199 -6.10 -10.39 1.61
C PHE A 199 -5.94 -11.63 2.48
N TYR A 200 -6.84 -12.59 2.27
CA TYR A 200 -7.03 -13.76 3.10
C TYR A 200 -6.93 -15.01 2.24
N THR A 201 -5.86 -15.76 2.40
CA THR A 201 -5.54 -16.96 1.61
C THR A 201 -5.67 -18.20 2.46
N LYS A 202 -6.04 -19.34 1.86
CA LYS A 202 -6.11 -20.61 2.59
C LYS A 202 -4.74 -21.09 3.07
N GLY A 203 -3.73 -21.00 2.20
CA GLY A 203 -2.35 -21.29 2.53
C GLY A 203 -1.75 -20.26 3.49
N ALA A 204 -0.51 -20.51 3.91
CA ALA A 204 0.28 -19.53 4.64
C ALA A 204 0.81 -18.43 3.69
N THR A 205 1.13 -17.25 4.21
CA THR A 205 1.82 -16.20 3.44
C THR A 205 3.12 -16.75 2.83
N GLY A 206 3.27 -16.59 1.50
CA GLY A 206 4.38 -17.11 0.70
C GLY A 206 4.17 -18.53 0.13
N GLU A 207 3.10 -19.23 0.53
CA GLU A 207 2.81 -20.58 0.03
C GLU A 207 2.48 -20.54 -1.48
N LYS A 208 3.35 -21.16 -2.27
CA LYS A 208 3.31 -21.12 -3.74
C LYS A 208 2.07 -21.80 -4.31
N GLY A 209 1.69 -21.43 -5.53
CA GLY A 209 0.54 -21.95 -6.24
C GLY A 209 -0.68 -21.05 -6.16
N LEU A 210 -1.81 -21.52 -6.72
CA LEU A 210 -3.07 -20.80 -6.69
C LEU A 210 -3.71 -20.91 -5.31
N GLN A 211 -3.79 -19.78 -4.61
CA GLN A 211 -4.33 -19.69 -3.27
C GLN A 211 -5.83 -19.34 -3.30
N PRO A 212 -6.71 -20.17 -2.73
CA PRO A 212 -8.11 -19.84 -2.53
C PRO A 212 -8.28 -18.78 -1.42
N PHE A 213 -9.41 -18.06 -1.46
CA PHE A 213 -9.85 -17.19 -0.37
C PHE A 213 -10.17 -17.99 0.91
N ASP A 214 -9.84 -17.43 2.08
CA ASP A 214 -10.19 -17.99 3.40
C ASP A 214 -11.14 -17.07 4.18
N MET A 215 -12.42 -17.48 4.24
CA MET A 215 -13.47 -16.74 4.97
C MET A 215 -13.23 -16.70 6.48
N THR A 216 -12.62 -17.73 7.07
CA THR A 216 -12.41 -17.79 8.52
C THR A 216 -11.37 -16.77 8.95
N LYS A 217 -10.30 -16.64 8.16
CA LYS A 217 -9.29 -15.60 8.40
C LYS A 217 -9.86 -14.19 8.17
N ALA A 218 -10.68 -14.01 7.13
CA ALA A 218 -11.34 -12.74 6.83
C ALA A 218 -12.24 -12.26 7.97
N VAL A 219 -13.08 -13.14 8.53
CA VAL A 219 -13.96 -12.80 9.66
C VAL A 219 -13.17 -12.50 10.95
N LYS A 220 -11.97 -13.08 11.09
CA LYS A 220 -11.06 -12.82 12.23
C LYS A 220 -10.15 -11.60 12.03
N GLU A 221 -10.22 -10.96 10.87
CA GLU A 221 -9.32 -9.86 10.47
C GLU A 221 -7.83 -10.26 10.50
N ASP A 222 -7.54 -11.55 10.31
CA ASP A 222 -6.18 -12.10 10.33
C ASP A 222 -5.63 -12.25 8.90
N ALA A 223 -5.26 -11.11 8.30
CA ALA A 223 -4.84 -11.03 6.90
C ALA A 223 -3.48 -11.73 6.66
N ASP A 224 -3.35 -12.50 5.58
CA ASP A 224 -2.07 -13.09 5.19
C ASP A 224 -1.18 -12.10 4.45
N TYR A 225 -1.81 -11.23 3.64
CA TYR A 225 -1.15 -10.17 2.89
C TYR A 225 -1.86 -8.85 3.18
N VAL A 226 -1.08 -7.79 3.30
CA VAL A 226 -1.56 -6.41 3.28
C VAL A 226 -0.71 -5.73 2.24
N VAL A 227 -1.29 -5.17 1.20
CA VAL A 227 -0.55 -4.73 0.02
C VAL A 227 -1.07 -3.41 -0.50
N PHE A 228 -0.20 -2.64 -1.15
CA PHE A 228 -0.62 -1.56 -2.02
C PHE A 228 -0.79 -2.11 -3.44
N ASN A 229 -1.86 -1.71 -4.12
CA ASN A 229 -2.13 -2.02 -5.53
C ASN A 229 -2.12 -3.53 -5.83
N GLY A 230 -2.78 -4.30 -4.96
CA GLY A 230 -3.24 -5.66 -5.22
C GLY A 230 -2.22 -6.78 -5.04
N LYS A 231 -0.91 -6.48 -5.02
CA LYS A 231 0.13 -7.51 -4.86
C LYS A 231 1.38 -7.00 -4.14
N VAL A 232 2.12 -7.93 -3.55
CA VAL A 232 3.44 -7.66 -2.95
C VAL A 232 4.38 -7.14 -4.05
N GLY A 233 4.98 -5.97 -3.80
CA GLY A 233 5.91 -5.34 -4.74
C GLY A 233 5.27 -4.67 -5.96
N ALA A 234 3.97 -4.37 -5.91
CA ALA A 234 3.29 -3.62 -6.98
C ALA A 234 3.90 -2.24 -7.22
N LEU A 235 4.48 -1.63 -6.19
CA LEU A 235 5.07 -0.29 -6.21
C LEU A 235 6.55 -0.30 -5.78
N THR A 236 7.27 -1.42 -5.96
CA THR A 236 8.68 -1.52 -5.56
C THR A 236 9.56 -1.90 -6.73
N GLY A 237 10.88 -1.76 -6.57
CA GLY A 237 11.84 -2.09 -7.62
C GLY A 237 11.59 -1.25 -8.87
N ASP A 238 11.42 -1.89 -10.01
CA ASP A 238 11.18 -1.22 -11.30
C ASP A 238 9.77 -0.64 -11.42
N ASN A 239 8.85 -1.05 -10.55
CA ASN A 239 7.47 -0.52 -10.51
C ASN A 239 7.31 0.66 -9.55
N ALA A 240 8.40 1.14 -8.94
CA ALA A 240 8.36 2.29 -8.05
C ALA A 240 7.86 3.55 -8.78
N ILE A 241 7.04 4.35 -8.11
CA ILE A 241 6.67 5.67 -8.61
C ILE A 241 7.87 6.61 -8.54
N THR A 242 7.87 7.67 -9.35
CA THR A 242 9.05 8.53 -9.52
C THR A 242 8.73 10.01 -9.40
N ALA A 243 9.70 10.79 -8.94
CA ALA A 243 9.67 12.25 -8.98
C ALA A 243 11.09 12.81 -9.10
N ASN A 244 11.20 14.10 -9.34
CA ASN A 244 12.47 14.82 -9.32
C ASN A 244 12.56 15.75 -8.12
N VAL A 245 13.77 15.96 -7.61
CA VAL A 245 14.00 16.94 -6.53
C VAL A 245 13.42 18.30 -6.93
N GLY A 246 12.61 18.87 -6.05
CA GLY A 246 11.89 20.13 -6.27
C GLY A 246 10.44 19.97 -6.72
N GLU A 247 10.04 18.80 -7.22
CA GLU A 247 8.67 18.50 -7.61
C GLU A 247 7.74 18.34 -6.39
N THR A 248 6.48 18.68 -6.60
CA THR A 248 5.36 18.42 -5.69
C THR A 248 4.63 17.15 -6.11
N VAL A 249 4.38 16.28 -5.13
CA VAL A 249 3.73 14.97 -5.32
C VAL A 249 2.42 14.96 -4.55
N ARG A 250 1.34 14.59 -5.24
CA ARG A 250 0.04 14.25 -4.64
C ARG A 250 -0.21 12.76 -4.74
N LEU A 251 -0.57 12.13 -3.63
CA LEU A 251 -1.01 10.75 -3.59
C LEU A 251 -2.50 10.70 -3.24
N TYR A 252 -3.28 10.05 -4.10
CA TYR A 252 -4.65 9.65 -3.80
C TYR A 252 -4.61 8.27 -3.17
N VAL A 253 -4.77 8.23 -1.84
CA VAL A 253 -4.55 7.03 -1.03
C VAL A 253 -5.89 6.49 -0.55
N GLY A 254 -6.30 5.35 -1.09
CA GLY A 254 -7.48 4.63 -0.64
C GLY A 254 -7.11 3.51 0.33
N ASN A 255 -8.07 3.10 1.15
CA ASN A 255 -8.00 1.86 1.90
C ASN A 255 -9.26 1.04 1.64
N GLY A 256 -9.16 0.08 0.73
CA GLY A 256 -10.27 -0.80 0.38
C GLY A 256 -10.62 -1.80 1.48
N GLY A 257 -9.70 -2.02 2.43
CA GLY A 257 -9.86 -3.03 3.46
C GLY A 257 -9.80 -4.46 2.88
N PRO A 258 -10.71 -5.37 3.29
CA PRO A 258 -12.02 -5.07 3.87
C PRO A 258 -12.01 -4.62 5.34
N ASN A 259 -10.98 -4.94 6.14
CA ASN A 259 -11.08 -4.81 7.59
C ASN A 259 -10.11 -3.80 8.19
N LEU A 260 -8.87 -3.74 7.70
CA LEU A 260 -7.80 -3.07 8.43
C LEU A 260 -7.83 -1.56 8.22
N THR A 261 -7.60 -0.79 9.29
CA THR A 261 -7.27 0.64 9.20
C THR A 261 -5.77 0.81 8.96
N SER A 262 -5.39 1.65 7.99
CA SER A 262 -3.98 1.93 7.67
C SER A 262 -3.43 3.03 8.55
N SER A 263 -2.25 2.81 9.15
CA SER A 263 -1.42 3.87 9.72
C SER A 263 -0.48 4.39 8.64
N PHE A 264 -1.03 5.06 7.63
CA PHE A 264 -0.31 5.40 6.41
C PHE A 264 0.80 6.42 6.65
N HIS A 265 2.01 6.09 6.20
CA HIS A 265 3.22 6.86 6.44
C HIS A 265 4.17 6.80 5.24
N VAL A 266 4.96 7.85 5.04
CA VAL A 266 6.08 7.85 4.08
C VAL A 266 7.39 8.04 4.84
N ILE A 267 8.20 6.99 4.89
CA ILE A 267 9.49 6.99 5.58
C ILE A 267 10.44 7.97 4.89
N GLY A 268 10.92 8.95 5.66
CA GLY A 268 11.84 9.98 5.20
C GLY A 268 11.17 11.24 4.66
N GLU A 269 9.84 11.34 4.66
CA GLU A 269 9.08 12.53 4.25
C GLU A 269 8.06 12.96 5.31
N ILE A 270 7.53 14.17 5.13
CA ILE A 270 6.43 14.73 5.93
C ILE A 270 5.35 15.21 4.96
N PHE A 271 4.07 14.89 5.22
CA PHE A 271 2.98 15.41 4.43
C PHE A 271 2.80 16.91 4.72
N ASP A 272 2.97 17.74 3.69
CA ASP A 272 2.68 19.17 3.76
C ASP A 272 1.19 19.39 4.00
N ASN A 273 0.34 18.63 3.30
CA ASN A 273 -1.10 18.63 3.47
C ASN A 273 -1.64 17.20 3.50
N VAL A 274 -2.61 16.97 4.39
CA VAL A 274 -3.45 15.77 4.44
C VAL A 274 -4.90 16.24 4.42
N HIS A 275 -5.61 15.93 3.34
CA HIS A 275 -7.07 16.02 3.30
C HIS A 275 -7.63 14.87 4.13
N VAL A 276 -8.01 15.18 5.36
CA VAL A 276 -8.43 14.21 6.37
C VAL A 276 -9.66 13.48 5.85
N GLU A 277 -9.57 12.15 5.78
CA GLU A 277 -10.62 11.25 5.26
C GLU A 277 -11.10 11.62 3.83
N GLY A 278 -10.28 12.33 3.05
CA GLY A 278 -10.59 12.72 1.67
C GLY A 278 -11.56 13.90 1.54
N GLY A 279 -11.91 14.56 2.65
CA GLY A 279 -12.79 15.73 2.69
C GLY A 279 -12.07 17.08 2.66
N ASP A 280 -12.80 18.13 3.01
CA ASP A 280 -12.33 19.52 2.95
C ASP A 280 -11.36 19.91 4.09
N LEU A 281 -11.33 19.14 5.19
CA LEU A 281 -10.45 19.43 6.32
C LEU A 281 -9.00 19.11 5.95
N ILE A 282 -8.15 20.13 5.92
CA ILE A 282 -6.72 19.99 5.64
C ILE A 282 -5.92 20.07 6.94
N ASN A 283 -5.27 18.97 7.30
CA ASN A 283 -4.22 18.94 8.32
C ASN A 283 -2.86 19.13 7.66
N LYS A 284 -1.88 19.70 8.37
CA LYS A 284 -0.57 20.08 7.80
C LYS A 284 0.59 19.57 8.63
N ASN A 285 1.72 19.31 7.97
CA ASN A 285 2.97 18.88 8.59
C ASN A 285 2.81 17.60 9.40
N VAL A 286 2.16 16.59 8.80
CA VAL A 286 1.84 15.31 9.44
C VAL A 286 2.71 14.21 8.83
N GLN A 287 3.37 13.42 9.66
CA GLN A 287 4.18 12.28 9.17
C GLN A 287 3.32 11.02 8.90
N THR A 288 2.27 10.81 9.68
CA THR A 288 1.45 9.57 9.65
C THR A 288 0.00 9.94 9.79
N THR A 289 -0.85 9.40 8.92
CA THR A 289 -2.31 9.63 8.96
C THR A 289 -3.05 8.30 9.02
N SER A 290 -4.15 8.27 9.78
CA SER A 290 -5.04 7.12 9.82
C SER A 290 -5.96 7.15 8.60
N ILE A 291 -6.08 6.03 7.89
CA ILE A 291 -7.04 5.87 6.79
C ILE A 291 -7.95 4.69 7.13
N PRO A 292 -9.24 4.93 7.49
CA PRO A 292 -10.15 3.88 7.90
C PRO A 292 -10.43 2.88 6.77
N ALA A 293 -10.89 1.67 7.11
CA ALA A 293 -11.36 0.72 6.11
C ALA A 293 -12.55 1.30 5.34
N GLY A 294 -12.51 1.24 4.01
CA GLY A 294 -13.47 1.92 3.14
C GLY A 294 -13.25 3.44 3.03
N GLY A 295 -12.19 3.99 3.64
CA GLY A 295 -11.85 5.40 3.58
C GLY A 295 -10.79 5.74 2.54
N ALA A 296 -10.54 7.03 2.36
CA ALA A 296 -9.47 7.54 1.52
C ALA A 296 -8.86 8.81 2.14
N ALA A 297 -7.71 9.26 1.62
CA ALA A 297 -7.09 10.54 1.93
C ALA A 297 -6.34 11.06 0.71
N ILE A 298 -6.20 12.39 0.61
CA ILE A 298 -5.30 13.03 -0.34
C ILE A 298 -4.12 13.57 0.46
N VAL A 299 -2.90 13.19 0.10
CA VAL A 299 -1.69 13.72 0.72
C VAL A 299 -0.80 14.42 -0.30
N ASP A 300 -0.29 15.58 0.07
CA ASP A 300 0.61 16.40 -0.75
C ASP A 300 1.93 16.60 0.01
N PHE A 301 3.05 16.52 -0.70
CA PHE A 301 4.35 16.88 -0.18
C PHE A 301 5.32 17.25 -1.31
N LYS A 302 6.31 18.06 -1.00
CA LYS A 302 7.42 18.37 -1.90
C LYS A 302 8.62 17.50 -1.60
N VAL A 303 9.28 16.98 -2.64
CA VAL A 303 10.49 16.16 -2.47
C VAL A 303 11.74 17.02 -2.58
N ASP A 304 12.45 17.23 -1.46
CA ASP A 304 13.56 18.20 -1.40
C ASP A 304 14.97 17.59 -1.54
N VAL A 305 15.09 16.27 -1.37
CA VAL A 305 16.36 15.52 -1.48
C VAL A 305 16.17 14.24 -2.31
N PRO A 306 17.21 13.78 -3.03
CA PRO A 306 17.11 12.55 -3.83
C PRO A 306 17.24 11.31 -2.94
N GLY A 307 16.51 10.25 -3.27
CA GLY A 307 16.48 9.02 -2.48
C GLY A 307 15.29 8.13 -2.82
N THR A 308 15.14 7.03 -2.10
CA THR A 308 13.94 6.20 -2.17
C THR A 308 13.16 6.39 -0.88
N PHE A 309 11.96 6.96 -0.98
CA PHE A 309 11.03 7.15 0.13
C PHE A 309 10.04 6.00 0.16
N ILE A 310 9.77 5.46 1.34
CA ILE A 310 9.04 4.19 1.48
C ILE A 310 7.64 4.46 2.02
N LEU A 311 6.63 4.11 1.23
CA LEU A 311 5.22 4.19 1.62
C LEU A 311 4.86 2.93 2.41
N VAL A 312 4.27 3.07 3.59
CA VAL A 312 3.98 1.94 4.48
C VAL A 312 2.65 2.08 5.22
N ASP A 313 2.09 0.95 5.64
CA ASP A 313 1.25 0.87 6.83
C ASP A 313 2.15 0.71 8.06
N HIS A 314 2.17 1.71 8.95
CA HIS A 314 3.06 1.74 10.11
C HIS A 314 2.61 0.81 11.27
N ALA A 315 1.51 0.07 11.12
CA ALA A 315 1.35 -1.18 11.85
C ALA A 315 2.37 -2.21 11.32
N ILE A 316 3.61 -2.06 11.77
CA ILE A 316 4.84 -2.27 10.99
C ILE A 316 5.04 -3.67 10.40
N PHE A 317 4.51 -4.71 11.05
CA PHE A 317 4.52 -6.07 10.52
C PHE A 317 3.74 -6.20 9.20
N ARG A 318 2.76 -5.33 8.96
CA ARG A 318 2.05 -5.27 7.68
C ARG A 318 2.97 -4.84 6.54
N ALA A 319 3.83 -3.85 6.79
CA ALA A 319 4.76 -3.35 5.79
C ALA A 319 5.86 -4.35 5.44
N PHE A 320 6.64 -4.77 6.45
CA PHE A 320 7.85 -5.55 6.20
C PHE A 320 7.59 -7.06 6.09
N ASN A 321 6.51 -7.57 6.67
CA ASN A 321 6.21 -9.00 6.66
C ASN A 321 5.03 -9.39 5.77
N LYS A 322 3.99 -8.54 5.66
CA LYS A 322 2.78 -8.84 4.86
C LYS A 322 2.71 -8.11 3.50
N GLY A 323 3.63 -7.20 3.21
CA GLY A 323 3.82 -6.61 1.87
C GLY A 323 3.30 -5.19 1.66
N ALA A 324 2.91 -4.46 2.71
CA ALA A 324 2.33 -3.12 2.62
C ALA A 324 3.45 -2.07 2.46
N LEU A 325 4.19 -2.19 1.36
CA LEU A 325 5.40 -1.41 1.08
C LEU A 325 5.38 -0.94 -0.37
N GLY A 326 5.45 0.38 -0.57
CA GLY A 326 5.66 1.04 -1.85
C GLY A 326 6.92 1.91 -1.83
N MET A 327 7.42 2.28 -3.00
CA MET A 327 8.61 3.10 -3.17
C MET A 327 8.32 4.30 -4.06
N LEU A 328 8.74 5.48 -3.61
CA LEU A 328 8.88 6.70 -4.39
C LEU A 328 10.36 6.97 -4.61
N LYS A 329 10.84 6.79 -5.84
CA LYS A 329 12.22 7.05 -6.25
C LYS A 329 12.35 8.50 -6.73
N VAL A 330 13.14 9.28 -6.00
CA VAL A 330 13.39 10.69 -6.31
C VAL A 330 14.80 10.87 -6.84
N THR A 331 14.91 11.46 -8.03
CA THR A 331 16.18 11.74 -8.69
C THR A 331 16.50 13.24 -8.70
N GLY A 332 17.76 13.61 -8.52
CA GLY A 332 18.19 15.01 -8.52
C GLY A 332 19.51 15.22 -7.77
N GLU A 333 19.90 16.48 -7.61
CA GLU A 333 21.13 16.86 -6.92
C GLU A 333 21.02 16.68 -5.40
N GLU A 334 22.09 16.21 -4.77
CA GLU A 334 22.14 16.07 -3.32
C GLU A 334 22.29 17.43 -2.63
N LYS A 335 21.50 17.65 -1.57
CA LYS A 335 21.59 18.82 -0.70
C LYS A 335 22.08 18.40 0.68
N LYS A 336 23.40 18.45 0.87
CA LYS A 336 24.07 17.96 2.10
C LYS A 336 23.77 18.79 3.35
N ASP A 337 23.35 20.04 3.15
CA ASP A 337 22.83 20.93 4.19
C ASP A 337 21.45 20.48 4.70
N LEU A 338 20.66 19.78 3.87
CA LEU A 338 19.38 19.17 4.28
C LEU A 338 19.56 17.74 4.80
N TYR A 339 20.30 16.89 4.08
CA TYR A 339 20.55 15.51 4.47
C TYR A 339 21.94 15.05 4.01
N SER A 340 22.82 14.75 4.96
CA SER A 340 24.21 14.32 4.71
C SER A 340 24.43 12.81 4.91
N GLY A 341 23.36 12.02 5.04
CA GLY A 341 23.45 10.60 5.35
C GLY A 341 24.05 9.78 4.21
N ILE A 342 24.81 8.73 4.55
CA ILE A 342 25.32 7.76 3.58
C ILE A 342 24.16 6.83 3.20
N LYS A 343 23.80 6.80 1.92
CA LYS A 343 22.77 5.90 1.40
C LYS A 343 23.35 4.50 1.25
N GLN A 344 22.91 3.58 2.10
CA GLN A 344 23.24 2.16 1.96
C GLN A 344 22.08 1.43 1.31
N GLU A 345 22.31 0.87 0.13
CA GLU A 345 21.35 -0.03 -0.52
C GLU A 345 21.14 -1.27 0.35
N GLY A 346 19.91 -1.81 0.36
CA GLY A 346 19.62 -3.05 1.09
C GLY A 346 18.85 -2.89 2.40
N ILE A 347 18.87 -1.70 3.00
CA ILE A 347 18.14 -1.38 4.24
C ILE A 347 16.67 -1.08 3.88
N TYR A 348 15.72 -1.60 4.68
CA TYR A 348 14.27 -1.55 4.45
C TYR A 348 13.72 -2.39 3.29
N HIS A 349 14.42 -3.44 2.85
CA HIS A 349 13.83 -4.41 1.95
C HIS A 349 12.71 -5.21 2.64
N PRO A 350 11.70 -5.70 1.87
CA PRO A 350 10.67 -6.57 2.41
C PRO A 350 11.29 -7.82 3.05
N GLU A 351 11.03 -8.07 4.32
CA GLU A 351 11.55 -9.23 5.05
C GLU A 351 10.76 -10.50 4.72
N GLY A 352 9.48 -10.34 4.36
CA GLY A 352 8.53 -11.44 4.15
C GLY A 352 7.94 -11.97 5.46
N SER A 353 7.04 -12.93 5.36
CA SER A 353 6.26 -13.50 6.47
C SER A 353 7.02 -14.46 7.37
N THR A 354 8.30 -14.67 7.10
CA THR A 354 9.18 -15.57 7.83
C THR A 354 9.24 -15.18 9.31
N ILE A 355 8.62 -15.98 10.18
CA ILE A 355 8.70 -15.78 11.63
C ILE A 355 10.15 -16.01 12.08
N GLN A 356 10.79 -14.97 12.57
CA GLN A 356 12.07 -15.13 13.27
C GLN A 356 11.79 -15.38 14.75
N THR A 357 12.37 -16.44 15.32
CA THR A 357 12.35 -16.61 16.79
C THR A 357 13.75 -16.54 17.34
N MET A 358 13.84 -15.98 18.55
CA MET A 358 15.00 -16.17 19.40
C MET A 358 15.16 -17.68 19.67
N PRO A 359 16.39 -18.20 19.73
CA PRO A 359 16.59 -19.61 20.04
C PRO A 359 16.15 -19.92 21.47
N GLU A 360 15.07 -20.69 21.62
CA GLU A 360 14.61 -21.28 22.87
C GLU A 360 14.67 -22.82 22.80
N SER A 361 14.87 -23.45 23.95
CA SER A 361 14.98 -24.90 24.07
C SER A 361 13.63 -25.60 23.88
N LYS A 362 13.45 -26.20 22.70
CA LYS A 362 12.40 -27.15 22.28
C LYS A 362 11.10 -26.53 21.75
N GLU A 363 10.77 -26.79 20.47
CA GLU A 363 9.76 -27.79 20.06
C GLU A 363 9.39 -27.75 18.54
N LYS A 364 9.09 -28.96 18.04
CA LYS A 364 8.07 -29.47 17.09
C LYS A 364 7.82 -28.90 15.67
N LYS A 365 7.44 -29.89 14.82
CA LYS A 365 7.47 -30.00 13.36
C LYS A 365 6.21 -29.51 12.64
N LYS A 366 6.38 -29.09 11.38
CA LYS A 366 5.43 -29.29 10.25
C LYS A 366 6.21 -29.59 8.95
N GLU A 367 5.72 -30.53 8.16
CA GLU A 367 6.24 -30.99 6.85
C GLU A 367 5.19 -30.87 5.74
N ALA A 368 5.62 -30.55 4.50
CA ALA A 368 5.27 -31.18 3.19
C ALA A 368 5.91 -30.36 2.02
N VAL A 369 6.84 -30.85 1.16
CA VAL A 369 6.76 -31.56 -0.18
C VAL A 369 6.26 -30.63 -1.34
N SER A 370 6.86 -30.45 -2.54
CA SER A 370 7.77 -31.21 -3.44
C SER A 370 8.59 -30.27 -4.38
N THR A 371 9.77 -30.65 -4.89
CA THR A 371 10.62 -29.85 -5.81
C THR A 371 10.88 -30.53 -7.16
N LYS A 372 10.75 -29.80 -8.28
CA LYS A 372 11.45 -30.10 -9.55
C LYS A 372 12.96 -29.83 -9.37
N ASP A 373 13.82 -30.58 -10.04
CA ASP A 373 15.28 -30.39 -9.92
C ASP A 373 15.74 -29.09 -10.63
N LYS A 374 16.02 -28.05 -9.84
CA LYS A 374 16.65 -26.80 -10.30
C LYS A 374 18.11 -27.04 -10.72
N THR A 375 18.55 -26.36 -11.78
CA THR A 375 19.98 -26.32 -12.16
C THR A 375 20.79 -25.53 -11.12
N LEU A 376 22.11 -25.77 -11.05
CA LEU A 376 22.99 -25.03 -10.13
C LEU A 376 22.92 -23.52 -10.35
N ALA A 377 22.90 -23.07 -11.61
CA ALA A 377 22.79 -21.65 -11.94
C ALA A 377 21.48 -21.04 -11.42
N GLN A 378 20.36 -21.77 -11.55
CA GLN A 378 19.07 -21.32 -11.04
C GLN A 378 19.09 -21.21 -9.51
N LYS A 379 19.62 -22.22 -8.81
CA LYS A 379 19.74 -22.17 -7.34
C LYS A 379 20.58 -21.01 -6.85
N ILE A 380 21.68 -20.69 -7.55
CA ILE A 380 22.54 -19.54 -7.19
C ILE A 380 21.77 -18.23 -7.39
N ALA A 381 21.03 -18.09 -8.50
CA ALA A 381 20.23 -16.90 -8.77
C ALA A 381 19.11 -16.71 -7.74
N ASP A 382 18.33 -17.75 -7.47
CA ASP A 382 17.24 -17.74 -6.48
C ASP A 382 17.79 -17.53 -5.06
N GLY A 383 18.89 -18.22 -4.74
CA GLY A 383 19.58 -18.08 -3.47
C GLY A 383 20.13 -16.69 -3.21
N LYS A 384 20.58 -15.98 -4.26
CA LYS A 384 20.97 -14.57 -4.15
C LYS A 384 19.80 -13.68 -3.75
N GLN A 385 18.61 -13.92 -4.29
CA GLN A 385 17.41 -13.15 -3.94
C GLN A 385 17.04 -13.38 -2.47
N VAL A 386 17.03 -14.64 -2.02
CA VAL A 386 16.80 -14.97 -0.60
C VAL A 386 17.86 -14.32 0.29
N TYR A 387 19.14 -14.34 -0.13
CA TYR A 387 20.23 -13.72 0.62
C TYR A 387 20.02 -12.22 0.80
N MET A 388 19.72 -11.50 -0.28
CA MET A 388 19.51 -10.05 -0.23
C MET A 388 18.27 -9.66 0.58
N LYS A 389 17.27 -10.55 0.63
CA LYS A 389 16.04 -10.34 1.39
C LYS A 389 16.22 -10.60 2.89
N THR A 390 16.94 -11.67 3.25
CA THR A 390 16.90 -12.22 4.62
C THR A 390 18.25 -12.16 5.34
N CYS A 391 19.37 -12.30 4.63
CA CYS A 391 20.69 -12.50 5.25
C CYS A 391 21.56 -11.22 5.21
N PHE A 392 21.36 -10.38 4.19
CA PHE A 392 22.17 -9.21 3.88
C PHE A 392 22.27 -8.22 5.05
N ALA A 393 21.18 -7.97 5.78
CA ALA A 393 21.14 -6.94 6.83
C ALA A 393 22.27 -7.11 7.88
N CYS A 394 22.62 -8.35 8.22
CA CYS A 394 23.70 -8.66 9.16
C CYS A 394 25.01 -9.04 8.45
N HIS A 395 24.93 -9.83 7.38
CA HIS A 395 26.13 -10.39 6.74
C HIS A 395 26.69 -9.55 5.58
N GLN A 396 26.02 -8.46 5.21
CA GLN A 396 26.41 -7.48 4.18
C GLN A 396 26.45 -8.05 2.74
N ALA A 397 26.54 -7.19 1.72
CA ALA A 397 26.38 -7.59 0.30
C ALA A 397 27.39 -8.63 -0.18
N GLU A 398 28.61 -8.59 0.35
CA GLU A 398 29.70 -9.48 -0.04
C GLU A 398 29.99 -10.54 1.02
N GLY A 399 29.05 -10.77 1.95
CA GLY A 399 29.22 -11.75 3.02
C GLY A 399 30.34 -11.39 4.00
N GLN A 400 30.81 -10.14 4.02
CA GLN A 400 31.92 -9.71 4.88
C GLN A 400 31.53 -9.55 6.36
N GLY A 401 30.23 -9.48 6.66
CA GLY A 401 29.74 -9.21 8.01
C GLY A 401 30.17 -7.84 8.52
N ILE A 402 30.12 -7.67 9.84
CA ILE A 402 30.59 -6.47 10.54
C ILE A 402 31.58 -6.93 11.61
N PRO A 403 32.86 -6.53 11.55
CA PRO A 403 33.86 -6.93 12.52
C PRO A 403 33.38 -6.75 13.97
N ASN A 404 33.58 -7.77 14.80
CA ASN A 404 33.16 -7.82 16.22
C ASN A 404 31.64 -7.85 16.47
N ALA A 405 30.78 -7.80 15.44
CA ALA A 405 29.33 -7.86 15.60
C ALA A 405 28.72 -9.05 14.84
N PHE A 406 28.95 -9.14 13.54
CA PHE A 406 28.41 -10.19 12.67
C PHE A 406 29.53 -10.92 11.93
N PRO A 407 29.62 -12.26 12.04
CA PRO A 407 30.70 -13.02 11.42
C PRO A 407 30.63 -12.99 9.89
N PRO A 408 31.79 -13.07 9.20
CA PRO A 408 31.82 -13.17 7.76
C PRO A 408 31.32 -14.55 7.30
N LEU A 409 30.58 -14.55 6.20
CA LEU A 409 30.30 -15.72 5.36
C LEU A 409 31.32 -15.87 4.22
N ALA A 410 31.98 -14.78 3.83
CA ALA A 410 33.05 -14.79 2.84
C ALA A 410 34.29 -15.53 3.35
N LYS A 411 34.78 -16.50 2.58
CA LYS A 411 35.93 -17.37 2.92
C LYS A 411 35.87 -17.87 4.37
N SER A 412 34.68 -18.26 4.84
CA SER A 412 34.45 -18.54 6.25
C SER A 412 34.89 -19.97 6.60
N ASP A 413 35.92 -20.11 7.43
CA ASP A 413 36.39 -21.41 7.92
C ASP A 413 35.26 -22.18 8.62
N TYR A 414 34.48 -21.50 9.44
CA TYR A 414 33.40 -22.04 10.23
C TYR A 414 32.23 -22.51 9.34
N LEU A 415 31.89 -21.75 8.30
CA LEU A 415 30.89 -22.15 7.31
C LEU A 415 31.35 -23.37 6.49
N ASN A 416 32.60 -23.35 6.03
CA ASN A 416 33.13 -24.37 5.12
C ASN A 416 33.48 -25.69 5.83
N ALA A 417 33.70 -25.67 7.15
CA ALA A 417 34.04 -26.85 7.94
C ALA A 417 32.86 -27.83 8.12
N ASP A 418 31.62 -27.35 8.17
CA ASP A 418 30.46 -28.21 8.40
C ASP A 418 29.18 -27.62 7.77
N VAL A 419 28.80 -28.19 6.63
CA VAL A 419 27.60 -27.82 5.87
C VAL A 419 26.31 -28.10 6.65
N LYS A 420 26.25 -29.22 7.38
CA LYS A 420 25.05 -29.60 8.14
C LYS A 420 24.86 -28.66 9.34
N ARG A 421 25.95 -28.26 10.01
CA ARG A 421 25.91 -27.22 11.04
C ARG A 421 25.43 -25.89 10.49
N ALA A 422 25.95 -25.45 9.35
CA ALA A 422 25.55 -24.17 8.77
C ALA A 422 24.06 -24.15 8.37
N ILE A 423 23.55 -25.23 7.77
CA ILE A 423 22.11 -25.40 7.51
C ILE A 423 21.32 -25.38 8.82
N GLY A 424 21.80 -26.08 9.85
CA GLY A 424 21.17 -26.10 11.17
C GLY A 424 21.08 -24.71 11.82
N ILE A 425 22.11 -23.86 11.64
CA ILE A 425 22.11 -22.48 12.14
C ILE A 425 21.01 -21.65 11.45
N VAL A 426 20.79 -21.83 10.14
CA VAL A 426 19.68 -21.15 9.45
C VAL A 426 18.32 -21.62 9.99
N LEU A 427 18.15 -22.92 10.17
CA LEU A 427 16.89 -23.53 10.60
C LEU A 427 16.54 -23.29 12.08
N HIS A 428 17.56 -23.17 12.94
CA HIS A 428 17.39 -23.19 14.40
C HIS A 428 17.98 -21.97 15.12
N GLY A 429 18.68 -21.10 14.39
CA GLY A 429 19.43 -19.98 14.96
C GLY A 429 20.75 -20.41 15.62
N LYS A 430 21.50 -19.44 16.13
CA LYS A 430 22.75 -19.66 16.87
C LYS A 430 22.94 -18.62 17.96
N THR A 431 23.24 -19.09 19.16
CA THR A 431 23.74 -18.30 20.29
C THR A 431 25.06 -18.84 20.80
N GLY A 432 25.76 -18.04 21.60
CA GLY A 432 27.00 -18.41 22.26
C GLY A 432 28.22 -18.24 21.37
N GLU A 433 29.39 -18.21 22.00
CA GLU A 433 30.66 -17.87 21.38
C GLU A 433 31.00 -18.83 20.21
N ILE A 434 31.42 -18.26 19.09
CA ILE A 434 32.00 -18.97 17.94
C ILE A 434 33.29 -18.28 17.53
N THR A 435 34.18 -19.01 16.87
CA THR A 435 35.36 -18.44 16.21
C THR A 435 35.20 -18.61 14.70
N VAL A 436 35.31 -17.50 13.97
CA VAL A 436 35.23 -17.46 12.50
C VAL A 436 36.42 -16.68 11.99
N ASN A 437 37.23 -17.30 11.14
CA ASN A 437 38.46 -16.76 10.56
C ASN A 437 39.41 -16.20 11.64
N GLY A 438 39.58 -16.95 12.73
CA GLY A 438 40.41 -16.57 13.87
C GLY A 438 39.84 -15.47 14.79
N LYS A 439 38.66 -14.94 14.51
CA LYS A 439 38.00 -13.91 15.35
C LYS A 439 36.83 -14.50 16.12
N LYS A 440 36.68 -14.09 17.39
CA LYS A 440 35.58 -14.50 18.25
C LYS A 440 34.34 -13.64 18.02
N TYR A 441 33.17 -14.26 18.01
CA TYR A 441 31.86 -13.62 17.94
C TYR A 441 30.95 -14.25 18.99
N ASN A 442 30.19 -13.43 19.71
CA ASN A 442 29.23 -13.89 20.71
C ASN A 442 27.91 -13.10 20.56
N SER A 443 27.35 -13.18 19.37
CA SER A 443 26.07 -12.55 19.02
C SER A 443 24.96 -13.61 18.95
N ILE A 444 23.74 -13.16 18.62
CA ILE A 444 22.58 -14.01 18.42
C ILE A 444 22.16 -13.93 16.96
N MET A 445 22.10 -15.09 16.30
CA MET A 445 21.43 -15.24 15.01
C MET A 445 20.07 -15.91 15.25
N THR A 446 18.99 -15.20 14.93
CA THR A 446 17.63 -15.75 15.02
C THR A 446 17.42 -16.85 13.98
N LYS A 447 16.58 -17.83 14.31
CA LYS A 447 16.19 -18.85 13.32
C LYS A 447 15.42 -18.19 12.18
N GLN A 448 15.60 -18.69 10.96
CA GLN A 448 14.89 -18.21 9.78
C GLN A 448 13.82 -19.22 9.37
N THR A 449 12.57 -18.78 9.31
CA THR A 449 11.44 -19.57 8.78
C THR A 449 11.38 -19.46 7.25
N LEU A 450 12.33 -20.15 6.60
CA LEU A 450 12.40 -20.32 5.15
C LEU A 450 11.89 -21.72 4.77
N THR A 451 11.38 -21.89 3.56
CA THR A 451 11.07 -23.22 3.02
C THR A 451 12.34 -24.05 2.83
N ASP A 452 12.22 -25.37 2.78
CA ASP A 452 13.39 -26.26 2.61
C ASP A 452 14.14 -25.97 1.30
N GLU A 453 13.41 -25.51 0.28
CA GLU A 453 13.96 -25.09 -1.01
C GLU A 453 14.70 -23.76 -0.92
N GLU A 454 14.12 -22.73 -0.29
CA GLU A 454 14.80 -21.45 -0.07
C GLU A 454 16.08 -21.61 0.75
N VAL A 455 16.07 -22.49 1.77
CA VAL A 455 17.29 -22.82 2.53
C VAL A 455 18.32 -23.50 1.64
N ALA A 456 17.91 -24.45 0.79
CA ALA A 456 18.83 -25.11 -0.13
C ALA A 456 19.44 -24.12 -1.13
N ASP A 457 18.64 -23.21 -1.67
CA ASP A 457 19.07 -22.22 -2.66
C ASP A 457 19.99 -21.16 -2.05
N VAL A 458 19.62 -20.54 -0.91
CA VAL A 458 20.46 -19.52 -0.25
C VAL A 458 21.80 -20.08 0.22
N MET A 459 21.81 -21.30 0.75
CA MET A 459 23.06 -21.96 1.16
C MET A 459 23.92 -22.28 -0.05
N THR A 460 23.32 -22.74 -1.16
CA THR A 460 24.05 -22.98 -2.42
C THR A 460 24.68 -21.70 -2.95
N TYR A 461 23.95 -20.58 -2.95
CA TYR A 461 24.49 -19.26 -3.31
C TYR A 461 25.69 -18.87 -2.45
N VAL A 462 25.57 -18.96 -1.11
CA VAL A 462 26.64 -18.58 -0.18
C VAL A 462 27.88 -19.45 -0.38
N TYR A 463 27.73 -20.77 -0.56
CA TYR A 463 28.86 -21.68 -0.80
C TYR A 463 29.53 -21.48 -2.16
N ASN A 464 28.80 -21.00 -3.17
CA ASN A 464 29.32 -20.69 -4.50
C ASN A 464 29.80 -19.24 -4.63
N SER A 465 29.74 -18.46 -3.55
CA SER A 465 30.17 -17.06 -3.49
C SER A 465 31.45 -16.92 -2.68
N TRP A 466 32.16 -15.81 -2.90
CA TRP A 466 33.22 -15.29 -2.01
C TRP A 466 34.33 -16.28 -1.63
N GLY A 467 34.68 -17.19 -2.54
CA GLY A 467 35.76 -18.16 -2.33
C GLY A 467 35.43 -19.29 -1.34
N ASN A 468 34.15 -19.55 -1.08
CA ASN A 468 33.70 -20.70 -0.32
C ASN A 468 33.82 -22.01 -1.14
N ASN A 469 33.55 -23.14 -0.48
CA ASN A 469 33.89 -24.49 -0.98
C ASN A 469 33.01 -25.02 -2.15
N LYS A 470 32.13 -24.21 -2.75
CA LYS A 470 31.27 -24.54 -3.90
C LYS A 470 30.26 -25.67 -3.67
N THR A 471 29.89 -25.95 -2.42
CA THR A 471 28.85 -26.95 -2.10
C THR A 471 27.51 -26.60 -2.75
N ASN A 472 26.89 -27.57 -3.43
CA ASN A 472 25.50 -27.51 -3.90
C ASN A 472 24.60 -28.19 -2.87
N VAL A 473 23.81 -27.42 -2.14
CA VAL A 473 22.93 -27.93 -1.09
C VAL A 473 21.63 -28.44 -1.70
N SER A 474 21.24 -29.67 -1.33
CA SER A 474 19.97 -30.27 -1.79
C SER A 474 18.86 -30.09 -0.75
N VAL A 475 17.62 -30.02 -1.22
CA VAL A 475 16.41 -30.01 -0.36
C VAL A 475 16.39 -31.24 0.55
N LYS A 476 16.87 -32.39 0.06
CA LYS A 476 17.02 -33.62 0.85
C LYS A 476 17.97 -33.40 2.04
N THR A 477 19.11 -32.76 1.82
CA THR A 477 20.07 -32.43 2.89
C THR A 477 19.45 -31.48 3.91
N VAL A 478 18.68 -30.49 3.47
CA VAL A 478 17.98 -29.57 4.39
C VAL A 478 16.98 -30.34 5.26
N LYS A 479 16.17 -31.21 4.66
CA LYS A 479 15.21 -32.07 5.38
C LYS A 479 15.90 -33.01 6.38
N GLU A 480 17.03 -33.59 6.02
CA GLU A 480 17.83 -34.43 6.92
C GLU A 480 18.32 -33.67 8.16
N VAL A 481 18.71 -32.40 8.00
CA VAL A 481 19.15 -31.56 9.12
C VAL A 481 17.96 -31.09 9.95
N LYS A 482 16.87 -30.67 9.30
CA LYS A 482 15.64 -30.19 9.95
C LYS A 482 14.97 -31.24 10.85
N ASN A 483 15.15 -32.52 10.52
CA ASN A 483 14.56 -33.64 11.24
C ASN A 483 15.42 -34.19 12.39
N LYS A 484 16.60 -33.60 12.64
CA LYS A 484 17.44 -33.87 13.82
C LYS A 484 17.22 -32.80 14.88
#